data_AF-A0A1Y5K3E8-F1
#
_entry.id   AF-A0A1Y5K3E8-F1
#
_cell.length_a   1.000
_cell.length_b   1.000
_cell.length_c   1.000
_cell.angle_alpha   90.00
_cell.angle_beta   90.00
_cell.angle_gamma   90.00
#
_symmetry.space_group_name_H-M   'P 1'
#
loop_
_entity.id
_entity.type
_entity.pdbx_description
1 polymer ?
#
loop_
_entity_poly.entity_id
_entity_poly.type
_entity_poly.pdbx_seq_one_letter_code
_entity_poly.pdbx_strand_id
1 'polypeptide(L)'
;MVVKVKSDLQLPAASYERVSSDEQAREGFSLEVQAEKNIKHINDQGWSLYDRYIDAGKSAKNLNRPDMKRLLSDIDAGNIKVVVVHKLDRLTRNVGDLHELLSVFERKEIKLVSISENIDTSSAMGRMFVYMLGIFAQWYRENLSEEVIKGQRKRAESGLRNSSKRPYGYNVNKEDLSLYINEEEAVIVRRIFDQYTTGWGKIKISQELNNEGIPSMLGGLWYESVIGDMVINPSYIGATHWKEKSDDESERIIVHDTHEAIVTMEIWEEAQKVSKRRLEGYLSKSSYDFPYATVVKCGECGRSYHGKMTTEKGDTKRPRYRCSGNRRVDPCYAGDIGEKKLDVLFLDFLDSFKFDSIQPDKKINEKDSTKEIKRLSKMIDEAELKRKNYTRAMGSGKLDYTLYEELMDEEARKMIPWREELSKLQQSTSGPSVRTAKDISQKIDHLRTNWPNLDRAQRKFVIQQLFDVLVIKKTDGTWAITGYKLA
;
A
#
# COMPACT_ATOMS: atom_id res chain seq x y z
N MET A 1 65.82 8.22 40.44
CA MET A 1 65.43 6.81 40.52
C MET A 1 64.00 6.78 41.05
N VAL A 2 63.00 6.81 40.16
CA VAL A 2 61.59 6.83 40.56
C VAL A 2 61.09 5.39 40.51
N VAL A 3 60.93 4.81 41.68
CA VAL A 3 60.31 3.50 41.88
C VAL A 3 58.83 3.64 41.52
N LYS A 4 58.44 3.16 40.34
CA LYS A 4 57.02 2.90 40.04
C LYS A 4 56.63 1.62 40.78
N VAL A 5 55.91 1.80 41.89
CA VAL A 5 55.18 0.74 42.57
C VAL A 5 54.20 0.13 41.57
N LYS A 6 54.44 -1.12 41.14
CA LYS A 6 53.41 -1.94 40.50
C LYS A 6 52.39 -2.26 41.60
N SER A 7 51.17 -1.77 41.47
CA SER A 7 50.07 -2.24 42.30
C SER A 7 49.72 -3.66 41.89
N ASP A 8 49.93 -4.64 42.77
CA ASP A 8 49.46 -6.03 42.65
C ASP A 8 47.93 -6.11 42.81
N LEU A 9 47.19 -5.36 41.99
CA LEU A 9 45.73 -5.45 41.93
C LEU A 9 45.37 -6.60 40.98
N GLN A 10 45.03 -7.75 41.55
CA GLN A 10 44.45 -8.86 40.81
C GLN A 10 43.18 -8.40 40.07
N LEU A 11 43.06 -8.74 38.79
CA LEU A 11 41.88 -8.40 37.99
C LEU A 11 40.67 -9.20 38.50
N PRO A 12 39.54 -8.54 38.84
CA PRO A 12 38.35 -9.25 39.30
C PRO A 12 37.68 -10.00 38.15
N ALA A 13 37.50 -11.30 38.31
CA ALA A 13 37.00 -12.24 37.31
C ALA A 13 35.70 -12.91 37.78
N ALA A 14 34.73 -13.00 36.89
CA ALA A 14 33.51 -13.76 37.08
C ALA A 14 33.64 -15.15 36.43
N SER A 15 33.20 -16.19 37.14
CA SER A 15 32.97 -17.51 36.55
C SER A 15 31.50 -17.64 36.17
N TYR A 16 31.20 -18.00 34.93
CA TYR A 16 29.81 -18.23 34.51
C TYR A 16 29.60 -19.69 34.09
N GLU A 17 28.63 -20.35 34.71
CA GLU A 17 28.29 -21.76 34.51
C GLU A 17 26.83 -21.95 34.13
N ARG A 18 26.56 -22.93 33.26
CA ARG A 18 25.19 -23.24 32.82
C ARG A 18 25.02 -24.71 32.47
N VAL A 19 23.86 -25.24 32.81
CA VAL A 19 23.35 -26.52 32.28
C VAL A 19 21.86 -26.39 31.96
N SER A 20 21.43 -26.95 30.84
CA SER A 20 19.99 -27.19 30.60
C SER A 20 19.61 -28.60 31.04
N SER A 21 18.32 -28.82 31.30
CA SER A 21 17.77 -30.14 31.66
C SER A 21 18.11 -31.23 30.61
N ASP A 22 18.15 -30.87 29.33
CA ASP A 22 18.53 -31.77 28.24
C ASP A 22 20.05 -32.02 28.16
N GLU A 23 20.89 -31.05 28.53
CA GLU A 23 22.35 -31.21 28.57
C GLU A 23 22.81 -32.02 29.78
N GLN A 24 22.12 -31.90 30.93
CA GLN A 24 22.37 -32.74 32.10
C GLN A 24 22.21 -34.23 31.77
N ALA A 25 21.29 -34.57 30.87
CA ALA A 25 21.05 -35.95 30.43
C ALA A 25 22.05 -36.44 29.36
N ARG A 26 22.70 -35.55 28.58
CA ARG A 26 23.55 -35.93 27.44
C ARG A 26 25.06 -35.80 27.65
N GLU A 27 25.53 -34.73 28.30
CA GLU A 27 26.95 -34.36 28.28
C GLU A 27 27.72 -34.69 29.57
N GLY A 28 27.04 -35.04 30.67
CA GLY A 28 27.67 -35.50 31.92
C GLY A 28 28.62 -34.51 32.60
N PHE A 29 28.80 -33.30 32.06
CA PHE A 29 29.66 -32.25 32.62
C PHE A 29 28.86 -31.43 33.63
N SER A 30 28.99 -31.78 34.91
CA SER A 30 28.30 -31.10 35.98
C SER A 30 28.74 -29.63 36.10
N LEU A 31 27.89 -28.80 36.72
CA LEU A 31 28.19 -27.38 36.97
C LEU A 31 29.49 -27.22 37.77
N GLU A 32 29.78 -28.20 38.63
CA GLU A 32 30.98 -28.25 39.47
C GLU A 32 32.24 -28.41 38.62
N VAL A 33 32.25 -29.28 37.62
CA VAL A 33 33.42 -29.45 36.75
C VAL A 33 33.67 -28.21 35.89
N GLN A 34 32.61 -27.51 35.46
CA GLN A 34 32.74 -26.22 34.76
C GLN A 34 33.38 -25.18 35.68
N ALA A 35 32.88 -25.08 36.92
CA ALA A 35 33.39 -24.14 37.91
C ALA A 35 34.84 -24.42 38.27
N GLU A 36 35.21 -25.68 38.50
CA GLU A 36 36.60 -26.07 38.79
C GLU A 36 37.55 -25.63 37.69
N LYS A 37 37.18 -25.84 36.41
CA LYS A 37 37.99 -25.41 35.27
C LYS A 37 38.10 -23.90 35.19
N ASN A 38 36.99 -23.17 35.34
CA ASN A 38 36.96 -21.71 35.29
C ASN A 38 37.82 -21.11 36.41
N ILE A 39 37.61 -21.55 37.65
CA ILE A 39 38.31 -21.05 38.85
C ILE A 39 39.80 -21.40 38.76
N LYS A 40 40.15 -22.62 38.32
CA LYS A 40 41.55 -22.98 38.08
C LYS A 40 42.19 -22.03 37.07
N HIS A 41 41.52 -21.75 35.94
CA HIS A 41 42.05 -20.83 34.94
C HIS A 41 42.19 -19.40 35.48
N ILE A 42 41.22 -18.91 36.26
CA ILE A 42 41.28 -17.60 36.93
C ILE A 42 42.54 -17.52 37.83
N ASN A 43 42.76 -18.55 38.63
CA ASN A 43 43.93 -18.63 39.53
C ASN A 43 45.25 -18.71 38.75
N ASP A 44 45.31 -19.55 37.70
CA ASP A 44 46.50 -19.73 36.86
C ASP A 44 46.91 -18.42 36.15
N GLN A 45 45.95 -17.53 35.86
CA GLN A 45 46.18 -16.21 35.28
C GLN A 45 46.47 -15.11 36.32
N GLY A 46 46.46 -15.43 37.62
CA GLY A 46 46.66 -14.46 38.70
C GLY A 46 45.52 -13.46 38.89
N TRP A 47 44.30 -13.83 38.47
CA TRP A 47 43.09 -13.03 38.66
C TRP A 47 42.40 -13.38 39.99
N SER A 48 41.54 -12.49 40.48
CA SER A 48 40.75 -12.72 41.69
C SER A 48 39.32 -13.11 41.31
N LEU A 49 38.81 -14.23 41.83
CA LEU A 49 37.40 -14.58 41.64
C LEU A 49 36.52 -13.57 42.38
N TYR A 50 35.70 -12.82 41.63
CA TYR A 50 34.68 -11.92 42.18
C TYR A 50 33.48 -12.73 42.67
N ASP A 51 32.85 -13.49 41.75
CA ASP A 51 31.73 -14.36 42.07
C ASP A 51 31.51 -15.42 40.97
N ARG A 52 30.66 -16.39 41.28
CA ARG A 52 30.15 -17.41 40.36
C ARG A 52 28.72 -17.09 39.96
N TYR A 53 28.39 -17.29 38.70
CA TYR A 53 27.10 -16.99 38.10
C TYR A 53 26.53 -18.26 37.46
N ILE A 54 25.46 -18.78 38.05
CA ILE A 54 24.96 -20.13 37.79
C ILE A 54 23.51 -20.06 37.31
N ASP A 55 23.29 -20.45 36.06
CA ASP A 55 21.94 -20.63 35.50
C ASP A 55 21.65 -22.12 35.27
N ALA A 56 21.08 -22.79 36.28
CA ALA A 56 20.70 -24.20 36.23
C ALA A 56 19.32 -24.42 35.57
N GLY A 57 19.20 -25.44 34.71
CA GLY A 57 17.94 -25.83 34.05
C GLY A 57 17.44 -24.86 32.98
N LYS A 58 18.24 -23.87 32.56
CA LYS A 58 17.84 -22.84 31.59
C LYS A 58 18.53 -23.00 30.24
N SER A 59 17.75 -22.80 29.18
CA SER A 59 18.23 -22.85 27.79
C SER A 59 19.03 -21.60 27.43
N ALA A 60 20.10 -21.76 26.63
CA ALA A 60 20.92 -20.67 26.08
C ALA A 60 20.30 -19.99 24.83
N LYS A 61 18.97 -19.98 24.73
CA LYS A 61 18.24 -19.41 23.56
C LYS A 61 18.02 -17.90 23.66
N ASN A 62 18.11 -17.32 24.86
CA ASN A 62 18.02 -15.90 25.10
C ASN A 62 18.84 -15.49 26.34
N LEU A 63 19.09 -14.18 26.50
CA LEU A 63 19.81 -13.61 27.63
C LEU A 63 18.95 -13.39 28.89
N ASN A 64 17.65 -13.68 28.85
CA ASN A 64 16.70 -13.39 29.94
C ASN A 64 16.79 -14.43 31.07
N ARG A 65 17.92 -14.47 31.76
CA ARG A 65 18.23 -15.42 32.83
C ARG A 65 18.72 -14.68 34.09
N PRO A 66 18.38 -15.15 35.32
CA PRO A 66 18.68 -14.45 36.57
C PRO A 66 20.17 -14.13 36.75
N ASP A 67 21.04 -15.12 36.62
CA ASP A 67 22.47 -14.92 36.91
C ASP A 67 23.20 -14.28 35.72
N MET A 68 22.73 -14.45 34.49
CA MET A 68 23.15 -13.59 33.37
C MET A 68 22.83 -12.12 33.61
N LYS A 69 21.63 -11.79 34.11
CA LYS A 69 21.27 -10.39 34.44
C LYS A 69 22.11 -9.85 35.59
N ARG A 70 22.36 -10.67 36.62
CA ARG A 70 23.23 -10.31 37.74
C ARG A 70 24.66 -10.03 37.27
N LEU A 71 25.20 -10.89 36.41
CA LEU A 71 26.52 -10.69 35.78
C LEU A 71 26.61 -9.35 35.05
N LEU A 72 25.62 -9.04 34.21
CA LEU A 72 25.59 -7.77 33.47
C LEU A 72 25.47 -6.56 34.39
N SER A 73 24.69 -6.66 35.47
CA SER A 73 24.58 -5.61 36.49
C SER A 73 25.91 -5.38 37.22
N ASP A 74 26.64 -6.44 37.57
CA ASP A 74 27.93 -6.33 38.25
C ASP A 74 29.03 -5.80 37.32
N ILE A 75 28.96 -6.13 36.03
CA ILE A 75 29.78 -5.51 34.97
C ILE A 75 29.46 -4.02 34.85
N ASP A 76 28.18 -3.64 34.87
CA ASP A 76 27.76 -2.24 34.78
C ASP A 76 28.22 -1.42 35.98
N ALA A 77 28.24 -2.02 37.18
CA ALA A 77 28.79 -1.43 38.40
C ALA A 77 30.33 -1.34 38.41
N GLY A 78 31.01 -1.96 37.43
CA GLY A 78 32.47 -1.95 37.31
C GLY A 78 33.19 -2.94 38.22
N ASN A 79 32.47 -3.88 38.83
CA ASN A 79 33.01 -4.86 39.79
C ASN A 79 33.80 -5.98 39.12
N ILE A 80 33.61 -6.18 37.81
CA ILE A 80 34.19 -7.27 37.03
C ILE A 80 35.01 -6.70 35.89
N LYS A 81 36.14 -7.34 35.59
CA LYS A 81 37.00 -7.04 34.43
C LYS A 81 37.27 -8.23 33.54
N VAL A 82 36.96 -9.44 34.00
CA VAL A 82 37.10 -10.66 33.22
C VAL A 82 35.88 -11.55 33.41
N VAL A 83 35.38 -12.14 32.33
CA VAL A 83 34.33 -13.17 32.36
C VAL A 83 34.93 -14.45 31.80
N VAL A 84 34.90 -15.53 32.59
CA VAL A 84 35.44 -16.84 32.24
C VAL A 84 34.31 -17.85 32.09
N VAL A 85 34.30 -18.55 30.97
CA VAL A 85 33.39 -19.65 30.69
C VAL A 85 34.12 -20.88 30.20
N HIS A 86 33.55 -22.06 30.48
CA HIS A 86 34.15 -23.31 30.01
C HIS A 86 34.04 -23.47 28.49
N LYS A 87 32.88 -23.08 27.94
CA LYS A 87 32.55 -23.06 26.51
C LYS A 87 31.70 -21.84 26.20
N LEU A 88 31.78 -21.31 24.97
CA LEU A 88 31.02 -20.11 24.58
C LEU A 88 29.50 -20.33 24.61
N ASP A 89 29.05 -21.56 24.32
CA ASP A 89 27.64 -21.94 24.33
C ASP A 89 26.99 -21.91 25.74
N ARG A 90 27.81 -21.71 26.79
CA ARG A 90 27.33 -21.43 28.14
C ARG A 90 26.74 -20.02 28.21
N LEU A 91 27.39 -19.04 27.59
CA LEU A 91 26.86 -17.68 27.47
C LEU A 91 25.61 -17.66 26.61
N THR A 92 25.69 -18.08 25.35
CA THR A 92 24.53 -18.13 24.45
C THR A 92 24.80 -19.00 23.23
N ARG A 93 23.74 -19.57 22.65
CA ARG A 93 23.78 -20.28 21.36
C ARG A 93 23.27 -19.42 20.20
N ASN A 94 22.71 -18.24 20.49
CA ASN A 94 22.25 -17.29 19.50
C ASN A 94 23.39 -16.33 19.14
N VAL A 95 23.72 -16.25 17.85
CA VAL A 95 24.83 -15.42 17.34
C VAL A 95 24.55 -13.92 17.56
N GLY A 96 23.28 -13.49 17.49
CA GLY A 96 22.87 -12.12 17.78
C GLY A 96 23.05 -11.74 19.24
N ASP A 97 22.62 -12.60 20.16
CA ASP A 97 22.84 -12.40 21.61
C ASP A 97 24.34 -12.37 21.94
N LEU A 98 25.14 -13.22 21.28
CA LEU A 98 26.59 -13.27 21.50
C LEU A 98 27.23 -11.96 21.06
N HIS A 99 26.82 -11.43 19.91
CA HIS A 99 27.27 -10.13 19.43
C HIS A 99 26.90 -9.00 20.40
N GLU A 100 25.66 -8.99 20.92
CA GLU A 100 25.23 -7.99 21.91
C GLU A 100 26.09 -8.03 23.18
N LEU A 101 26.32 -9.23 23.73
CA LEU A 101 27.20 -9.42 24.89
C LEU A 101 28.62 -8.92 24.60
N LEU A 102 29.19 -9.26 23.44
CA LEU A 102 30.53 -8.83 23.05
C LEU A 102 30.62 -7.31 22.90
N SER A 103 29.60 -6.64 22.35
CA SER A 103 29.53 -5.18 22.29
C SER A 103 29.41 -4.52 23.67
N VAL A 104 28.72 -5.15 24.63
CA VAL A 104 28.72 -4.68 26.02
C VAL A 104 30.10 -4.85 26.64
N PHE A 105 30.72 -6.02 26.47
CA PHE A 105 32.03 -6.31 27.03
C PHE A 105 33.11 -5.39 26.45
N GLU A 106 33.10 -5.11 25.16
CA GLU A 106 34.03 -4.17 24.53
C GLU A 106 33.87 -2.75 25.08
N ARG A 107 32.64 -2.22 25.15
CA ARG A 107 32.36 -0.88 25.70
C ARG A 107 32.77 -0.73 27.17
N LYS A 108 32.69 -1.82 27.93
CA LYS A 108 33.01 -1.87 29.37
C LYS A 108 34.43 -2.37 29.66
N GLU A 109 35.22 -2.62 28.61
CA GLU A 109 36.59 -3.15 28.68
C GLU A 109 36.68 -4.47 29.46
N ILE A 110 35.68 -5.34 29.31
CA ILE A 110 35.62 -6.68 29.90
C ILE A 110 36.33 -7.67 28.99
N LYS A 111 37.25 -8.45 29.55
CA LYS A 111 37.88 -9.58 28.85
C LYS A 111 36.96 -10.79 28.90
N LEU A 112 36.69 -11.41 27.75
CA LEU A 112 35.98 -12.68 27.67
C LEU A 112 36.98 -13.80 27.40
N VAL A 113 36.92 -14.83 28.24
CA VAL A 113 37.73 -16.04 28.12
C VAL A 113 36.84 -17.26 27.98
N SER A 114 37.06 -18.03 26.92
CA SER A 114 36.46 -19.36 26.73
C SER A 114 37.54 -20.42 26.71
N ILE A 115 37.49 -21.32 27.70
CA ILE A 115 38.58 -22.29 27.94
C ILE A 115 38.66 -23.34 26.83
N SER A 116 37.54 -23.94 26.42
CA SER A 116 37.58 -25.06 25.46
C SER A 116 37.97 -24.62 24.06
N GLU A 117 37.51 -23.44 23.64
CA GLU A 117 37.77 -22.86 22.33
C GLU A 117 39.10 -22.08 22.29
N ASN A 118 39.82 -21.96 23.42
CA ASN A 118 41.02 -21.13 23.59
C ASN A 118 40.82 -19.68 23.11
N ILE A 119 39.65 -19.11 23.39
CA ILE A 119 39.31 -17.75 22.98
C ILE A 119 39.65 -16.81 24.12
N ASP A 120 40.54 -15.86 23.85
CA ASP A 120 40.83 -14.72 24.72
C ASP A 120 40.70 -13.44 23.89
N THR A 121 39.68 -12.62 24.20
CA THR A 121 39.42 -11.38 23.45
C THR A 121 40.49 -10.30 23.64
N SER A 122 41.45 -10.49 24.54
CA SER A 122 42.64 -9.64 24.64
C SER A 122 43.75 -10.03 23.66
N SER A 123 43.65 -11.21 23.02
CA SER A 123 44.55 -11.66 21.95
C SER A 123 44.09 -11.20 20.56
N ALA A 124 45.01 -11.11 19.60
CA ALA A 124 44.68 -10.77 18.21
C ALA A 124 43.75 -11.81 17.55
N MET A 125 43.99 -13.10 17.79
CA MET A 125 43.14 -14.18 17.27
C MET A 125 41.73 -14.18 17.90
N GLY A 126 41.63 -13.94 19.21
CA GLY A 126 40.32 -13.84 19.87
C GLY A 126 39.51 -12.64 19.38
N ARG A 127 40.15 -11.48 19.14
CA ARG A 127 39.47 -10.34 18.49
C ARG A 127 39.01 -10.66 17.06
N MET A 128 39.84 -11.33 16.27
CA MET A 128 39.47 -11.78 14.91
C MET A 128 38.24 -12.70 14.93
N PHE A 129 38.19 -13.67 15.85
CA PHE A 129 37.06 -14.58 16.01
C PHE A 129 35.77 -13.83 16.37
N VAL A 130 35.85 -12.84 17.25
CA VAL A 130 34.72 -11.96 17.60
C VAL A 130 34.23 -11.16 16.39
N TYR A 131 35.12 -10.59 15.59
CA TYR A 131 34.73 -9.86 14.37
C TYR A 131 34.04 -10.78 13.35
N MET A 132 34.55 -11.99 13.14
CA MET A 132 33.91 -12.99 12.28
C MET A 132 32.49 -13.33 12.75
N LEU A 133 32.30 -13.54 14.06
CA LEU A 133 30.97 -13.77 14.62
C LEU A 133 30.04 -12.58 14.41
N GLY A 134 30.54 -11.35 14.53
CA GLY A 134 29.78 -10.14 14.21
C GLY A 134 29.30 -10.11 12.76
N ILE A 135 30.17 -10.50 11.81
CA ILE A 135 29.82 -10.61 10.38
C ILE A 135 28.72 -11.66 10.17
N PHE A 136 28.84 -12.85 10.78
CA PHE A 136 27.81 -13.89 10.69
C PHE A 136 26.49 -13.48 11.35
N ALA A 137 26.55 -12.74 12.47
CA ALA A 137 25.36 -12.18 13.13
C ALA A 137 24.61 -11.22 12.20
N GLN A 138 25.37 -10.32 11.57
CA GLN A 138 24.83 -9.34 10.63
C GLN A 138 24.21 -10.03 9.42
N TRP A 139 24.94 -10.98 8.82
CA TRP A 139 24.45 -11.78 7.71
C TRP A 139 23.16 -12.53 8.07
N TYR A 140 23.07 -13.13 9.26
CA TYR A 140 21.87 -13.83 9.71
C TYR A 140 20.66 -12.89 9.85
N ARG A 141 20.86 -11.67 10.36
CA ARG A 141 19.80 -10.64 10.44
C ARG A 141 19.30 -10.23 9.07
N GLU A 142 20.21 -10.04 8.13
CA GLU A 142 19.88 -9.69 6.74
C GLU A 142 19.11 -10.83 6.07
N ASN A 143 19.60 -12.07 6.18
CA ASN A 143 18.95 -13.25 5.63
C ASN A 143 17.56 -13.50 6.26
N LEU A 144 17.40 -13.27 7.57
CA LEU A 144 16.08 -13.36 8.22
C LEU A 144 15.11 -12.31 7.68
N SER A 145 15.57 -11.08 7.46
CA SER A 145 14.76 -10.02 6.84
C SER A 145 14.32 -10.41 5.43
N GLU A 146 15.23 -10.98 4.62
CA GLU A 146 14.90 -11.48 3.29
C GLU A 146 13.85 -12.59 3.32
N GLU A 147 13.99 -13.57 4.21
CA GLU A 147 13.02 -14.67 4.35
C GLU A 147 11.64 -14.16 4.82
N VAL A 148 11.61 -13.17 5.72
CA VAL A 148 10.35 -12.52 6.12
C VAL A 148 9.70 -11.80 4.94
N ILE A 149 10.47 -11.08 4.12
CA ILE A 149 9.96 -10.40 2.92
C ILE A 149 9.45 -11.43 1.90
N LYS A 150 10.18 -12.53 1.67
CA LYS A 150 9.73 -13.63 0.80
C LYS A 150 8.41 -14.25 1.31
N GLY A 151 8.30 -14.46 2.61
CA GLY A 151 7.07 -14.95 3.24
C GLY A 151 5.89 -14.00 3.06
N GLN A 152 6.10 -12.71 3.29
CA GLN A 152 5.10 -11.66 3.05
C GLN A 152 4.69 -11.61 1.58
N ARG A 153 5.66 -11.67 0.66
CA ARG A 153 5.40 -11.68 -0.78
C ARG A 153 4.49 -12.84 -1.18
N LYS A 154 4.86 -14.07 -0.80
CA LYS A 154 4.08 -15.28 -1.09
C LYS A 154 2.65 -15.20 -0.53
N ARG A 155 2.51 -14.64 0.67
CA ARG A 155 1.21 -14.43 1.31
C ARG A 155 0.36 -13.40 0.54
N ALA A 156 0.98 -12.31 0.07
CA ALA A 156 0.29 -11.32 -0.77
C ALA A 156 -0.12 -11.90 -2.14
N GLU A 157 0.76 -12.68 -2.77
CA GLU A 157 0.48 -13.38 -4.05
C GLU A 157 -0.68 -14.37 -3.92
N SER A 158 -0.88 -14.97 -2.74
CA SER A 158 -2.04 -15.83 -2.45
C SER A 158 -3.30 -15.04 -2.04
N GLY A 159 -3.33 -13.72 -2.20
CA GLY A 159 -4.47 -12.87 -1.85
C GLY A 159 -4.64 -12.58 -0.35
N LEU A 160 -3.72 -13.03 0.50
CA LEU A 160 -3.78 -12.85 1.94
C LEU A 160 -3.07 -11.56 2.37
N ARG A 161 -3.61 -10.89 3.39
CA ARG A 161 -3.13 -9.58 3.85
C ARG A 161 -1.95 -9.73 4.81
N ASN A 162 -0.95 -8.87 4.68
CA ASN A 162 0.22 -8.81 5.58
C ASN A 162 0.07 -7.81 6.74
N SER A 163 -1.04 -7.08 6.80
CA SER A 163 -1.26 -6.01 7.78
C SER A 163 -2.59 -6.17 8.52
N SER A 164 -2.54 -6.00 9.84
CA SER A 164 -3.73 -5.94 10.70
C SER A 164 -4.48 -4.61 10.58
N LYS A 165 -3.86 -3.56 10.04
CA LYS A 165 -4.52 -2.28 9.81
C LYS A 165 -5.58 -2.44 8.74
N ARG A 166 -6.86 -2.30 9.09
CA ARG A 166 -7.99 -2.40 8.16
C ARG A 166 -8.17 -1.10 7.35
N PRO A 167 -8.70 -1.12 6.13
CA PRO A 167 -9.28 0.06 5.49
C PRO A 167 -10.59 0.47 6.18
N TYR A 168 -10.96 1.76 6.10
CA TYR A 168 -12.25 2.24 6.64
C TYR A 168 -13.39 1.59 5.85
N GLY A 169 -14.52 1.26 6.46
CA GLY A 169 -15.58 0.47 5.78
C GLY A 169 -15.44 -1.04 5.92
N TYR A 170 -14.29 -1.53 6.39
CA TYR A 170 -14.05 -2.96 6.59
C TYR A 170 -13.63 -3.26 8.02
N ASN A 171 -14.11 -4.37 8.58
CA ASN A 171 -13.51 -5.01 9.75
C ASN A 171 -12.46 -6.04 9.32
N VAL A 172 -11.62 -6.44 10.27
CA VAL A 172 -10.56 -7.44 10.04
C VAL A 172 -10.75 -8.64 10.97
N ASN A 173 -10.66 -9.84 10.40
CA ASN A 173 -10.60 -11.07 11.19
C ASN A 173 -9.19 -11.22 11.80
N LYS A 174 -9.09 -11.46 13.10
CA LYS A 174 -7.80 -11.51 13.82
C LYS A 174 -7.00 -12.78 13.52
N GLU A 175 -7.63 -13.84 13.05
CA GLU A 175 -6.96 -15.12 12.80
C GLU A 175 -6.25 -15.14 11.45
N ASP A 176 -6.93 -14.71 10.38
CA ASP A 176 -6.44 -14.80 9.01
C ASP A 176 -6.17 -13.44 8.34
N LEU A 177 -6.54 -12.33 9.00
CA LEU A 177 -6.46 -10.94 8.51
C LEU A 177 -7.38 -10.64 7.31
N SER A 178 -8.36 -11.49 7.02
CA SER A 178 -9.39 -11.27 6.00
C SER A 178 -10.26 -10.05 6.34
N LEU A 179 -10.79 -9.41 5.31
CA LEU A 179 -11.66 -8.24 5.44
C LEU A 179 -13.12 -8.65 5.25
N TYR A 180 -14.01 -8.08 6.05
CA TYR A 180 -15.46 -8.18 5.87
C TYR A 180 -16.09 -6.81 6.08
N ILE A 181 -17.20 -6.55 5.39
CA ILE A 181 -17.81 -5.22 5.35
C ILE A 181 -18.33 -4.81 6.74
N ASN A 182 -18.02 -3.58 7.12
CA ASN A 182 -18.72 -2.86 8.18
C ASN A 182 -19.74 -1.94 7.52
N GLU A 183 -21.03 -2.30 7.55
CA GLU A 183 -22.05 -1.59 6.79
C GLU A 183 -22.21 -0.12 7.19
N GLU A 184 -22.06 0.22 8.47
CA GLU A 184 -22.17 1.61 8.94
C GLU A 184 -21.09 2.49 8.31
N GLU A 185 -19.84 2.02 8.31
CA GLU A 185 -18.73 2.73 7.68
C GLU A 185 -18.77 2.64 6.15
N ALA A 186 -19.25 1.52 5.58
CA ALA A 186 -19.31 1.29 4.14
C ALA A 186 -20.29 2.25 3.43
N VAL A 187 -21.38 2.65 4.09
CA VAL A 187 -22.26 3.72 3.58
C VAL A 187 -21.47 5.02 3.38
N ILE A 188 -20.58 5.37 4.31
CA ILE A 188 -19.75 6.57 4.20
C ILE A 188 -18.71 6.42 3.09
N VAL A 189 -18.11 5.24 2.92
CA VAL A 189 -17.21 4.95 1.80
C VAL A 189 -17.94 5.15 0.46
N ARG A 190 -19.12 4.54 0.27
CA ARG A 190 -19.92 4.69 -0.95
C ARG A 190 -20.24 6.16 -1.23
N ARG A 191 -20.63 6.93 -0.19
CA ARG A 191 -20.86 8.37 -0.28
C ARG A 191 -19.60 9.14 -0.69
N ILE A 192 -18.44 8.82 -0.12
CA ILE A 192 -17.15 9.47 -0.47
C ILE A 192 -16.84 9.25 -1.95
N PHE A 193 -16.97 8.01 -2.44
CA PHE A 193 -16.72 7.70 -3.85
C PHE A 193 -17.69 8.45 -4.77
N ASP A 194 -18.99 8.44 -4.47
CA ASP A 194 -20.01 9.18 -5.23
C ASP A 194 -19.75 10.70 -5.27
N GLN A 195 -19.50 11.32 -4.12
CA GLN A 195 -19.16 12.76 -4.07
C GLN A 195 -17.88 13.06 -4.85
N TYR A 196 -16.87 12.17 -4.77
CA TYR A 196 -15.61 12.37 -5.45
C TYR A 196 -15.75 12.28 -6.98
N THR A 197 -16.48 11.27 -7.49
CA THR A 197 -16.72 11.07 -8.93
C THR A 197 -17.65 12.13 -9.51
N THR A 198 -18.60 12.67 -8.72
CA THR A 198 -19.43 13.83 -9.10
C THR A 198 -18.69 15.17 -9.06
N GLY A 199 -17.39 15.16 -8.72
CA GLY A 199 -16.49 16.30 -8.91
C GLY A 199 -16.14 17.08 -7.64
N TRP A 200 -16.55 16.61 -6.45
CA TRP A 200 -16.18 17.25 -5.18
C TRP A 200 -14.68 17.09 -4.88
N GLY A 201 -14.09 18.13 -4.30
CA GLY A 201 -12.70 18.12 -3.85
C GLY A 201 -12.50 17.33 -2.56
N LYS A 202 -11.30 16.74 -2.36
CA LYS A 202 -10.94 15.99 -1.15
C LYS A 202 -11.18 16.81 0.14
N ILE A 203 -10.86 18.10 0.09
CA ILE A 203 -11.05 19.07 1.21
C ILE A 203 -12.54 19.28 1.50
N LYS A 204 -13.36 19.40 0.46
CA LYS A 204 -14.81 19.63 0.62
C LYS A 204 -15.45 18.41 1.27
N ILE A 205 -15.11 17.22 0.79
CA ILE A 205 -15.59 15.95 1.35
C ILE A 205 -15.16 15.82 2.83
N SER A 206 -13.89 16.07 3.16
CA SER A 206 -13.43 15.96 4.55
C SER A 206 -14.09 16.98 5.48
N GLN A 207 -14.27 18.23 5.03
CA GLN A 207 -14.98 19.27 5.79
C GLN A 207 -16.44 18.90 6.03
N GLU A 208 -17.13 18.39 5.02
CA GLU A 208 -18.53 17.96 5.14
C GLU A 208 -18.69 16.87 6.20
N LEU A 209 -17.88 15.80 6.11
CA LEU A 209 -17.91 14.71 7.09
C LEU A 209 -17.61 15.19 8.52
N ASN A 210 -16.68 16.13 8.67
CA ASN A 210 -16.34 16.73 9.97
C ASN A 210 -17.47 17.61 10.51
N ASN A 211 -18.13 18.39 9.66
CA ASN A 211 -19.25 19.25 10.05
C ASN A 211 -20.46 18.44 10.53
N GLU A 212 -20.65 17.26 9.95
CA GLU A 212 -21.67 16.29 10.35
C GLU A 212 -21.29 15.48 11.60
N GLY A 213 -20.06 15.65 12.11
CA GLY A 213 -19.56 14.92 13.27
C GLY A 213 -19.28 13.44 13.01
N ILE A 214 -19.07 13.04 11.75
CA ILE A 214 -18.75 11.66 11.38
C ILE A 214 -17.27 11.38 11.72
N PRO A 215 -16.97 10.44 12.63
CA PRO A 215 -15.59 10.15 13.01
C PRO A 215 -14.85 9.39 11.90
N SER A 216 -13.57 9.70 11.72
CA SER A 216 -12.65 8.87 10.93
C SER A 216 -12.27 7.59 11.70
N MET A 217 -11.51 6.68 11.06
CA MET A 217 -11.19 5.34 11.57
C MET A 217 -10.77 5.25 13.05
N LEU A 218 -10.01 6.23 13.55
CA LEU A 218 -9.49 6.24 14.92
C LEU A 218 -10.28 7.18 15.85
N GLY A 219 -11.50 7.56 15.47
CA GLY A 219 -12.34 8.49 16.25
C GLY A 219 -11.98 9.96 16.10
N GLY A 220 -11.13 10.31 15.11
CA GLY A 220 -10.66 11.67 14.86
C GLY A 220 -11.36 12.37 13.70
N LEU A 221 -10.82 13.53 13.30
CA LEU A 221 -11.30 14.27 12.12
C LEU A 221 -10.84 13.62 10.81
N TRP A 222 -11.58 13.91 9.74
CA TRP A 222 -11.23 13.62 8.36
C TRP A 222 -10.24 14.66 7.81
N TYR A 223 -9.16 14.18 7.20
CA TYR A 223 -8.18 15.00 6.48
C TYR A 223 -8.26 14.73 4.98
N GLU A 224 -7.90 15.69 4.14
CA GLU A 224 -7.94 15.52 2.68
C GLU A 224 -7.00 14.44 2.16
N SER A 225 -5.91 14.16 2.90
CA SER A 225 -4.98 13.07 2.61
C SER A 225 -5.67 11.71 2.72
N VAL A 226 -6.46 11.51 3.79
CA VAL A 226 -7.22 10.26 4.02
C VAL A 226 -8.20 10.00 2.88
N ILE A 227 -8.97 11.01 2.48
CA ILE A 227 -9.86 10.89 1.31
C ILE A 227 -9.06 10.55 0.05
N GLY A 228 -7.88 11.17 -0.10
CA GLY A 228 -6.97 10.91 -1.22
C GLY A 228 -6.45 9.48 -1.29
N ASP A 229 -6.11 8.90 -0.15
CA ASP A 229 -5.63 7.52 -0.04
C ASP A 229 -6.77 6.53 -0.25
N MET A 230 -7.98 6.86 0.21
CA MET A 230 -9.14 6.00 0.05
C MET A 230 -9.54 5.81 -1.41
N VAL A 231 -9.66 6.90 -2.18
CA VAL A 231 -10.16 6.82 -3.56
C VAL A 231 -9.21 6.11 -4.53
N ILE A 232 -7.97 5.83 -4.13
CA ILE A 232 -6.99 5.07 -4.92
C ILE A 232 -6.73 3.67 -4.35
N ASN A 233 -7.30 3.33 -3.18
CA ASN A 233 -7.05 2.07 -2.52
C ASN A 233 -7.85 0.94 -3.22
N PRO A 234 -7.18 -0.09 -3.76
CA PRO A 234 -7.86 -1.18 -4.46
C PRO A 234 -8.63 -2.13 -3.52
N SER A 235 -8.46 -2.03 -2.20
CA SER A 235 -9.31 -2.81 -1.26
C SER A 235 -10.79 -2.48 -1.39
N TYR A 236 -11.16 -1.27 -1.81
CA TYR A 236 -12.59 -0.95 -1.98
C TYR A 236 -13.26 -1.71 -3.13
N ILE A 237 -12.49 -2.25 -4.08
CA ILE A 237 -12.96 -3.12 -5.17
C ILE A 237 -12.70 -4.61 -4.89
N GLY A 238 -12.51 -5.00 -3.62
CA GLY A 238 -12.32 -6.39 -3.22
C GLY A 238 -10.91 -6.94 -3.46
N ALA A 239 -9.91 -6.07 -3.68
CA ALA A 239 -8.54 -6.50 -3.97
C ALA A 239 -7.58 -6.30 -2.80
N THR A 240 -6.78 -7.32 -2.50
CA THR A 240 -5.65 -7.20 -1.58
C THR A 240 -4.47 -6.61 -2.33
N HIS A 241 -3.77 -5.66 -1.70
CA HIS A 241 -2.52 -5.12 -2.23
C HIS A 241 -1.39 -5.22 -1.21
N TRP A 242 -0.16 -5.36 -1.70
CA TRP A 242 1.06 -5.28 -0.91
C TRP A 242 2.09 -4.39 -1.61
N LYS A 243 2.89 -3.69 -0.80
CA LYS A 243 3.71 -2.53 -1.17
C LYS A 243 2.89 -1.25 -1.44
N GLU A 244 3.53 -0.11 -1.23
CA GLU A 244 2.94 1.21 -1.40
C GLU A 244 2.97 1.64 -2.87
N LYS A 245 2.18 2.67 -3.20
CA LYS A 245 2.24 3.32 -4.52
C LYS A 245 3.57 4.07 -4.75
N SER A 246 4.41 4.22 -3.74
CA SER A 246 5.76 4.78 -3.86
C SER A 246 6.80 3.73 -4.30
N ASP A 247 6.53 2.44 -4.03
CA ASP A 247 7.42 1.33 -4.37
C ASP A 247 7.41 1.04 -5.88
N ASP A 248 8.43 0.32 -6.38
CA ASP A 248 8.52 -0.05 -7.79
C ASP A 248 7.29 -0.84 -8.26
N GLU A 249 6.77 -0.52 -9.46
CA GLU A 249 5.56 -1.15 -9.98
C GLU A 249 5.69 -2.66 -10.15
N SER A 250 6.89 -3.17 -10.45
CA SER A 250 7.18 -4.60 -10.57
C SER A 250 7.16 -5.36 -9.23
N GLU A 251 7.24 -4.63 -8.11
CA GLU A 251 7.15 -5.21 -6.76
C GLU A 251 5.74 -5.16 -6.18
N ARG A 252 4.83 -4.39 -6.78
CA ARG A 252 3.46 -4.26 -6.30
C ARG A 252 2.67 -5.49 -6.67
N ILE A 253 2.00 -6.05 -5.67
CA ILE A 253 1.11 -7.18 -5.85
C ILE A 253 -0.30 -6.70 -5.57
N ILE A 254 -1.18 -6.87 -6.56
CA ILE A 254 -2.62 -6.64 -6.43
C ILE A 254 -3.31 -7.94 -6.84
N VAL A 255 -4.08 -8.51 -5.93
CA VAL A 255 -4.86 -9.73 -6.17
C VAL A 255 -6.33 -9.38 -5.98
N HIS A 256 -7.12 -9.60 -7.03
CA HIS A 256 -8.57 -9.33 -7.05
C HIS A 256 -9.36 -10.45 -6.38
N ASP A 257 -10.64 -10.20 -6.11
CA ASP A 257 -11.61 -11.17 -5.58
C ASP A 257 -11.19 -11.83 -4.26
N THR A 258 -10.54 -11.04 -3.40
CA THR A 258 -10.03 -11.51 -2.09
C THR A 258 -11.00 -11.28 -0.94
N HIS A 259 -11.93 -10.34 -1.11
CA HIS A 259 -12.98 -10.00 -0.15
C HIS A 259 -14.11 -9.24 -0.86
N GLU A 260 -15.24 -9.05 -0.18
CA GLU A 260 -16.38 -8.35 -0.74
C GLU A 260 -16.07 -6.87 -1.02
N ALA A 261 -16.43 -6.40 -2.22
CA ALA A 261 -16.19 -5.02 -2.65
C ALA A 261 -17.26 -4.07 -2.08
N ILE A 262 -16.84 -2.91 -1.56
CA ILE A 262 -17.76 -1.84 -1.15
C ILE A 262 -18.20 -0.98 -2.34
N VAL A 263 -17.31 -0.80 -3.34
CA VAL A 263 -17.58 -0.06 -4.57
C VAL A 263 -17.36 -0.94 -5.78
N THR A 264 -18.09 -0.68 -6.86
CA THR A 264 -17.92 -1.42 -8.10
C THR A 264 -16.66 -0.97 -8.84
N MET A 265 -16.17 -1.81 -9.74
CA MET A 265 -14.99 -1.50 -10.56
C MET A 265 -15.20 -0.20 -11.37
N GLU A 266 -16.41 0.02 -11.90
CA GLU A 266 -16.74 1.19 -12.71
C GLU A 266 -16.63 2.50 -11.91
N ILE A 267 -17.13 2.52 -10.67
CA ILE A 267 -17.03 3.69 -9.78
C ILE A 267 -15.57 3.97 -9.44
N TRP A 268 -14.79 2.92 -9.18
CA TRP A 268 -13.38 3.05 -8.83
C TRP A 268 -12.53 3.55 -10.01
N GLU A 269 -12.79 3.05 -11.22
CA GLU A 269 -12.14 3.53 -12.45
C GLU A 269 -12.47 5.00 -12.72
N GLU A 270 -13.71 5.42 -12.52
CA GLU A 270 -14.09 6.83 -12.63
C GLU A 270 -13.34 7.69 -11.59
N ALA A 271 -13.21 7.20 -10.36
CA ALA A 271 -12.41 7.85 -9.34
C ALA A 271 -10.91 7.94 -9.74
N GLN A 272 -10.36 6.92 -10.40
CA GLN A 272 -8.98 6.96 -10.92
C GLN A 272 -8.83 8.01 -12.03
N LYS A 273 -9.78 8.12 -12.96
CA LYS A 273 -9.79 9.16 -14.00
C LYS A 273 -9.81 10.56 -13.39
N VAL A 274 -10.70 10.79 -12.42
CA VAL A 274 -10.78 12.06 -11.68
C VAL A 274 -9.48 12.34 -10.94
N SER A 275 -8.87 11.34 -10.30
CA SER A 275 -7.60 11.47 -9.59
C SER A 275 -6.44 11.85 -10.53
N LYS A 276 -6.30 11.16 -11.67
CA LYS A 276 -5.29 11.44 -12.70
C LYS A 276 -5.44 12.85 -13.28
N ARG A 277 -6.67 13.24 -13.65
CA ARG A 277 -6.98 14.58 -14.15
C ARG A 277 -6.61 15.67 -13.14
N ARG A 278 -6.81 15.42 -11.84
CA ARG A 278 -6.43 16.35 -10.76
C ARG A 278 -4.92 16.43 -10.53
N LEU A 279 -4.17 15.34 -10.77
CA LEU A 279 -2.71 15.33 -10.66
C LEU A 279 -2.04 16.14 -11.78
N GLU A 280 -2.56 16.03 -13.01
CA GLU A 280 -2.04 16.71 -14.20
C GLU A 280 -2.42 18.22 -14.24
N GLY A 281 -3.34 18.66 -13.38
CA GLY A 281 -3.82 20.04 -13.31
C GLY A 281 -3.29 20.82 -12.10
N TYR A 282 -2.77 22.03 -12.31
CA TYR A 282 -2.50 22.97 -11.21
C TYR A 282 -3.84 23.48 -10.65
N LEU A 283 -4.29 22.90 -9.51
CA LEU A 283 -5.58 23.22 -8.90
C LEU A 283 -5.42 24.05 -7.63
N SER A 284 -5.98 25.27 -7.61
CA SER A 284 -6.21 26.02 -6.38
C SER A 284 -7.42 25.46 -5.63
N LYS A 285 -7.46 25.62 -4.28
CA LYS A 285 -8.64 25.25 -3.46
C LYS A 285 -9.93 25.90 -3.95
N SER A 286 -9.84 27.09 -4.54
CA SER A 286 -10.99 27.76 -5.14
C SER A 286 -11.55 27.03 -6.36
N SER A 287 -10.77 26.25 -7.11
CA SER A 287 -11.21 25.60 -8.36
C SER A 287 -12.16 24.43 -8.17
N TYR A 288 -12.39 23.95 -6.94
CA TYR A 288 -13.24 22.78 -6.71
C TYR A 288 -14.71 23.03 -7.02
N ASP A 289 -15.23 24.25 -6.81
CA ASP A 289 -16.63 24.61 -7.08
C ASP A 289 -16.85 25.29 -8.43
N PHE A 290 -15.91 25.17 -9.37
CA PHE A 290 -15.95 25.86 -10.68
C PHE A 290 -16.15 24.85 -11.82
N PRO A 291 -17.32 24.83 -12.51
CA PRO A 291 -17.67 23.86 -13.54
C PRO A 291 -16.62 23.64 -14.63
N TYR A 292 -15.95 24.71 -15.07
CA TYR A 292 -15.01 24.65 -16.19
C TYR A 292 -13.55 24.40 -15.77
N ALA A 293 -13.27 24.36 -14.46
CA ALA A 293 -11.92 24.13 -13.97
C ALA A 293 -11.47 22.72 -14.35
N THR A 294 -10.16 22.52 -14.60
CA THR A 294 -9.53 21.28 -15.12
C THR A 294 -9.79 20.95 -16.59
N VAL A 295 -10.93 21.36 -17.15
CA VAL A 295 -11.27 21.08 -18.56
C VAL A 295 -10.81 22.23 -19.48
N VAL A 296 -11.02 23.48 -19.07
CA VAL A 296 -10.68 24.64 -19.93
C VAL A 296 -9.18 24.94 -19.92
N LYS A 297 -8.59 25.00 -21.11
CA LYS A 297 -7.18 25.33 -21.38
C LYS A 297 -7.07 26.63 -22.18
N CYS A 298 -5.96 27.33 -22.00
CA CYS A 298 -5.65 28.56 -22.69
C CYS A 298 -5.07 28.29 -24.08
N GLY A 299 -5.70 28.80 -25.13
CA GLY A 299 -5.23 28.70 -26.52
C GLY A 299 -3.97 29.50 -26.84
N GLU A 300 -3.52 30.38 -25.93
CA GLU A 300 -2.25 31.10 -26.07
C GLU A 300 -1.05 30.35 -25.45
N CYS A 301 -1.15 29.92 -24.18
CA CYS A 301 -0.02 29.33 -23.45
C CYS A 301 -0.19 27.83 -23.10
N GLY A 302 -1.30 27.21 -23.49
CA GLY A 302 -1.63 25.81 -23.19
C GLY A 302 -1.97 25.49 -21.72
N ARG A 303 -1.71 26.41 -20.79
CA ARG A 303 -1.97 26.22 -19.35
C ARG A 303 -3.48 26.24 -19.04
N SER A 304 -3.87 25.65 -17.92
CA SER A 304 -5.28 25.54 -17.52
C SER A 304 -5.85 26.87 -17.01
N TYR A 305 -7.17 27.06 -17.14
CA TYR A 305 -7.91 28.09 -16.42
C TYR A 305 -8.33 27.56 -15.04
N HIS A 306 -8.12 28.37 -13.98
CA HIS A 306 -8.55 28.07 -12.62
C HIS A 306 -9.62 29.04 -12.15
N GLY A 307 -10.51 28.56 -11.28
CA GLY A 307 -11.63 29.33 -10.75
C GLY A 307 -11.21 30.31 -9.65
N LYS A 308 -11.75 31.52 -9.67
CA LYS A 308 -11.56 32.54 -8.65
C LYS A 308 -12.84 33.36 -8.44
N MET A 309 -13.24 33.53 -7.19
CA MET A 309 -14.26 34.52 -6.83
C MET A 309 -13.64 35.92 -6.83
N THR A 310 -14.21 36.84 -7.59
CA THR A 310 -13.75 38.23 -7.67
C THR A 310 -14.84 39.15 -7.14
N THR A 311 -14.46 40.07 -6.24
CA THR A 311 -15.36 41.09 -5.71
C THR A 311 -15.46 42.25 -6.71
N GLU A 312 -16.67 42.61 -7.12
CA GLU A 312 -16.94 43.83 -7.90
C GLU A 312 -17.34 45.00 -6.97
N LYS A 313 -17.44 46.21 -7.52
CA LYS A 313 -17.92 47.38 -6.77
C LYS A 313 -19.29 47.07 -6.15
N GLY A 314 -19.40 47.22 -4.82
CA GLY A 314 -20.63 46.91 -4.07
C GLY A 314 -20.66 45.51 -3.42
N ASP A 315 -19.49 44.94 -3.10
CA ASP A 315 -19.31 43.70 -2.32
C ASP A 315 -19.90 42.41 -2.92
N THR A 316 -20.37 42.50 -4.16
CA THR A 316 -20.92 41.35 -4.88
C THR A 316 -19.78 40.49 -5.44
N LYS A 317 -19.69 39.24 -4.98
CA LYS A 317 -18.71 38.26 -5.48
C LYS A 317 -19.24 37.58 -6.75
N ARG A 318 -18.42 37.53 -7.80
CA ARG A 318 -18.71 36.85 -9.07
C ARG A 318 -17.64 35.80 -9.40
N PRO A 319 -18.04 34.61 -9.88
CA PRO A 319 -17.10 33.59 -10.33
C PRO A 319 -16.44 33.99 -11.66
N ARG A 320 -15.12 33.97 -11.69
CA ARG A 320 -14.31 34.13 -12.91
C ARG A 320 -13.27 33.02 -13.03
N TYR A 321 -12.78 32.84 -14.25
CA TYR A 321 -11.73 31.91 -14.60
C TYR A 321 -10.52 32.68 -15.06
N ARG A 322 -9.36 32.36 -14.48
CA ARG A 322 -8.08 32.99 -14.75
C ARG A 322 -7.10 31.98 -15.33
N CYS A 323 -6.38 32.37 -16.38
CA CYS A 323 -5.30 31.55 -16.90
C CYS A 323 -4.21 31.35 -15.84
N SER A 324 -3.84 30.09 -15.55
CA SER A 324 -2.74 29.77 -14.62
C SER A 324 -1.36 30.20 -15.12
N GLY A 325 -1.27 30.61 -16.39
CA GLY A 325 -0.11 31.27 -16.96
C GLY A 325 0.01 32.75 -16.65
N ASN A 326 -1.03 33.40 -16.11
CA ASN A 326 -0.97 34.80 -15.66
C ASN A 326 -0.22 34.87 -14.32
N ARG A 327 1.10 34.67 -14.38
CA ARG A 327 2.05 34.66 -13.26
C ARG A 327 2.87 35.95 -13.25
N ARG A 328 3.53 36.25 -12.13
CA ARG A 328 4.42 37.42 -12.01
C ARG A 328 5.64 37.35 -12.94
N VAL A 329 6.11 36.14 -13.24
CA VAL A 329 7.24 35.87 -14.13
C VAL A 329 6.70 35.12 -15.34
N ASP A 330 6.95 35.65 -16.54
CA ASP A 330 6.39 35.16 -17.83
C ASP A 330 4.84 35.10 -17.87
N PRO A 331 4.17 36.28 -17.79
CA PRO A 331 2.71 36.35 -17.78
C PRO A 331 2.09 36.01 -19.14
N CYS A 332 1.13 35.11 -19.13
CA CYS A 332 0.17 34.96 -20.23
C CYS A 332 -0.89 36.07 -20.16
N TYR A 333 -1.13 36.74 -21.29
CA TYR A 333 -2.02 37.91 -21.40
C TYR A 333 -3.45 37.61 -21.88
N ALA A 334 -3.80 36.32 -22.08
CA ALA A 334 -5.13 35.88 -22.48
C ALA A 334 -6.29 36.47 -21.63
N GLY A 335 -6.02 36.79 -20.36
CA GLY A 335 -6.94 37.48 -19.46
C GLY A 335 -7.86 36.58 -18.65
N ASP A 336 -8.84 37.20 -17.98
CA ASP A 336 -9.86 36.51 -17.17
C ASP A 336 -11.19 36.45 -17.96
N ILE A 337 -11.95 35.37 -17.80
CA ILE A 337 -13.32 35.22 -18.35
C ILE A 337 -14.33 34.94 -17.22
N GLY A 338 -15.52 35.54 -17.29
CA GLY A 338 -16.59 35.30 -16.30
C GLY A 338 -17.33 33.98 -16.56
N GLU A 339 -17.81 33.33 -15.52
CA GLU A 339 -18.53 32.04 -15.65
C GLU A 339 -19.74 32.14 -16.58
N LYS A 340 -20.55 33.20 -16.45
CA LYS A 340 -21.71 33.42 -17.36
C LYS A 340 -21.30 33.51 -18.83
N LYS A 341 -20.13 34.09 -19.13
CA LYS A 341 -19.63 34.14 -20.51
C LYS A 341 -19.16 32.76 -20.98
N LEU A 342 -18.56 31.97 -20.09
CA LEU A 342 -18.22 30.57 -20.39
C LEU A 342 -19.46 29.69 -20.59
N ASP A 343 -20.52 29.88 -19.79
CA ASP A 343 -21.81 29.19 -19.98
C ASP A 343 -22.35 29.44 -21.38
N VAL A 344 -22.38 30.72 -21.81
CA VAL A 344 -22.81 31.09 -23.16
C VAL A 344 -21.91 30.46 -24.23
N LEU A 345 -20.58 30.61 -24.12
CA LEU A 345 -19.64 30.03 -25.07
C LEU A 345 -19.76 28.50 -25.17
N PHE A 346 -19.97 27.83 -24.05
CA PHE A 346 -20.11 26.38 -23.99
C PHE A 346 -21.41 25.92 -24.66
N LEU A 347 -22.53 26.58 -24.36
CA LEU A 347 -23.82 26.25 -24.96
C LEU A 347 -23.84 26.56 -26.46
N ASP A 348 -23.31 27.72 -26.88
CA ASP A 348 -23.16 28.07 -28.30
C ASP A 348 -22.24 27.10 -29.05
N PHE A 349 -21.18 26.61 -28.37
CA PHE A 349 -20.33 25.57 -28.89
C PHE A 349 -21.07 24.25 -29.04
N LEU A 350 -21.90 23.83 -28.06
CA LEU A 350 -22.73 22.63 -28.18
C LEU A 350 -23.77 22.74 -29.31
N ASP A 351 -24.35 23.93 -29.53
CA ASP A 351 -25.29 24.19 -30.63
C ASP A 351 -24.63 24.09 -32.01
N SER A 352 -23.38 24.54 -32.12
CA SER A 352 -22.57 24.45 -33.35
C SER A 352 -21.84 23.10 -33.49
N PHE A 353 -21.88 22.26 -32.46
CA PHE A 353 -21.23 20.95 -32.43
C PHE A 353 -22.02 19.94 -33.27
N LYS A 354 -21.66 19.79 -34.55
CA LYS A 354 -22.16 18.68 -35.37
C LYS A 354 -21.56 17.37 -34.85
N PHE A 355 -22.39 16.47 -34.34
CA PHE A 355 -22.05 15.08 -34.01
C PHE A 355 -21.74 14.22 -35.27
N ASP A 356 -21.28 14.83 -36.38
CA ASP A 356 -21.09 14.19 -37.69
C ASP A 356 -19.73 13.48 -37.84
N SER A 357 -19.01 13.22 -36.75
CA SER A 357 -17.70 12.57 -36.80
C SER A 357 -17.42 11.62 -35.62
N ILE A 358 -18.41 10.85 -35.19
CA ILE A 358 -18.12 9.51 -34.70
C ILE A 358 -18.02 8.64 -35.94
N GLN A 359 -16.81 8.41 -36.45
CA GLN A 359 -16.63 7.32 -37.43
C GLN A 359 -16.95 6.01 -36.70
N PRO A 360 -17.97 5.24 -37.13
CA PRO A 360 -18.09 3.87 -36.66
C PRO A 360 -16.90 3.12 -37.24
N ASP A 361 -15.96 2.76 -36.38
CA ASP A 361 -14.90 1.83 -36.74
C ASP A 361 -15.55 0.54 -37.26
N LYS A 362 -15.22 0.19 -38.51
CA LYS A 362 -15.58 -1.01 -39.28
C LYS A 362 -16.97 -1.61 -39.05
N LYS A 363 -17.80 -1.59 -40.11
CA LYS A 363 -18.94 -2.51 -40.30
C LYS A 363 -18.50 -3.96 -40.01
N ILE A 364 -18.78 -4.46 -38.82
CA ILE A 364 -18.86 -5.89 -38.53
C ILE A 364 -20.30 -6.30 -38.79
N ASN A 365 -20.47 -7.39 -39.52
CA ASN A 365 -21.76 -7.87 -40.02
C ASN A 365 -22.64 -8.35 -38.84
N GLU A 366 -23.54 -7.49 -38.35
CA GLU A 366 -24.41 -7.67 -37.15
C GLU A 366 -25.16 -9.02 -37.10
N LYS A 367 -25.52 -9.56 -38.27
CA LYS A 367 -26.18 -10.86 -38.40
C LYS A 367 -25.29 -12.05 -38.05
N ASP A 368 -23.98 -11.95 -38.29
CA ASP A 368 -23.00 -13.00 -37.93
C ASP A 368 -22.68 -12.94 -36.44
N SER A 369 -22.46 -11.75 -35.89
CA SER A 369 -22.15 -11.56 -34.47
C SER A 369 -23.26 -12.05 -33.55
N THR A 370 -24.53 -11.81 -33.90
CA THR A 370 -25.68 -12.28 -33.09
C THR A 370 -25.78 -13.81 -33.07
N LYS A 371 -25.41 -14.46 -34.18
CA LYS A 371 -25.42 -15.92 -34.30
C LYS A 371 -24.27 -16.55 -33.51
N GLU A 372 -23.09 -15.93 -33.56
CA GLU A 372 -21.92 -16.41 -32.83
C GLU A 372 -22.02 -16.17 -31.32
N ILE A 373 -22.61 -15.05 -30.87
CA ILE A 373 -22.94 -14.80 -29.46
C ILE A 373 -23.86 -15.89 -28.91
N LYS A 374 -24.93 -16.23 -29.64
CA LYS A 374 -25.85 -17.32 -29.24
C LYS A 374 -25.13 -18.68 -29.20
N ARG A 375 -24.22 -18.93 -30.13
CA ARG A 375 -23.43 -20.16 -30.19
C ARG A 375 -22.48 -20.27 -28.98
N LEU A 376 -21.69 -19.23 -28.72
CA LEU A 376 -20.73 -19.19 -27.60
C LEU A 376 -21.44 -19.26 -26.25
N SER A 377 -22.53 -18.52 -26.06
CA SER A 377 -23.36 -18.61 -24.85
C SER A 377 -23.84 -20.04 -24.61
N LYS A 378 -24.35 -20.72 -25.64
CA LYS A 378 -24.79 -22.10 -25.53
C LYS A 378 -23.65 -23.06 -25.16
N MET A 379 -22.47 -22.88 -25.74
CA MET A 379 -21.30 -23.72 -25.42
C MET A 379 -20.82 -23.54 -23.98
N ILE A 380 -20.87 -22.30 -23.46
CA ILE A 380 -20.58 -21.99 -22.06
C ILE A 380 -21.62 -22.64 -21.13
N ASP A 381 -22.91 -22.53 -21.44
CA ASP A 381 -23.98 -23.14 -20.66
C ASP A 381 -23.86 -24.67 -20.60
N GLU A 382 -23.48 -25.31 -21.72
CA GLU A 382 -23.23 -26.75 -21.79
C GLU A 382 -22.04 -27.18 -20.92
N ALA A 383 -20.94 -26.41 -20.93
CA ALA A 383 -19.77 -26.66 -20.09
C ALA A 383 -20.07 -26.45 -18.60
N GLU A 384 -20.83 -25.40 -18.24
CA GLU A 384 -21.29 -25.18 -16.87
C GLU A 384 -22.20 -26.31 -16.37
N LEU A 385 -23.08 -26.82 -17.24
CA LEU A 385 -23.94 -27.94 -16.92
C LEU A 385 -23.12 -29.21 -16.65
N LYS A 386 -22.07 -29.47 -17.44
CA LYS A 386 -21.13 -30.57 -17.18
C LYS A 386 -20.42 -30.42 -15.84
N ARG A 387 -19.89 -29.23 -15.53
CA ARG A 387 -19.24 -28.96 -14.22
C ARG A 387 -20.20 -29.18 -13.05
N LYS A 388 -21.48 -28.76 -13.18
CA LYS A 388 -22.53 -29.06 -12.19
C LYS A 388 -22.79 -30.56 -12.05
N ASN A 389 -22.78 -31.30 -13.16
CA ASN A 389 -22.93 -32.76 -13.14
C ASN A 389 -21.73 -33.47 -12.51
N TYR A 390 -20.49 -33.03 -12.77
CA TYR A 390 -19.28 -33.56 -12.12
C TYR A 390 -19.31 -33.30 -10.62
N THR A 391 -19.74 -32.10 -10.21
CA THR A 391 -19.90 -31.75 -8.78
C THR A 391 -20.93 -32.67 -8.10
N ARG A 392 -22.07 -32.95 -8.76
CA ARG A 392 -23.08 -33.90 -8.26
C ARG A 392 -22.56 -35.34 -8.24
N ALA A 393 -21.76 -35.75 -9.22
CA ALA A 393 -21.15 -37.07 -9.29
C ALA A 393 -20.11 -37.28 -8.16
N MET A 394 -19.30 -36.26 -7.87
CA MET A 394 -18.37 -36.25 -6.74
C MET A 394 -19.13 -36.32 -5.41
N GLY A 395 -20.14 -35.46 -5.22
CA GLY A 395 -20.97 -35.45 -4.00
C GLY A 395 -21.78 -36.72 -3.75
N SER A 396 -21.98 -37.56 -4.79
CA SER A 396 -22.62 -38.88 -4.68
C SER A 396 -21.63 -40.04 -4.65
N GLY A 397 -20.31 -39.77 -4.59
CA GLY A 397 -19.25 -40.77 -4.53
C GLY A 397 -19.04 -41.57 -5.83
N LYS A 398 -19.62 -41.11 -6.95
CA LYS A 398 -19.54 -41.76 -8.27
C LYS A 398 -18.34 -41.31 -9.09
N LEU A 399 -17.58 -40.33 -8.60
CA LEU A 399 -16.43 -39.73 -9.28
C LEU A 399 -15.31 -39.55 -8.27
N ASP A 400 -14.13 -40.05 -8.62
CA ASP A 400 -12.91 -39.88 -7.84
C ASP A 400 -12.44 -38.40 -7.83
N TYR A 401 -11.77 -37.98 -6.76
CA TYR A 401 -11.36 -36.58 -6.57
C TYR A 401 -10.33 -36.12 -7.62
N THR A 402 -9.33 -36.95 -7.92
CA THR A 402 -8.32 -36.62 -8.94
C THR A 402 -8.94 -36.51 -10.33
N LEU A 403 -9.84 -37.43 -10.68
CA LEU A 403 -10.59 -37.35 -11.94
C LEU A 403 -11.56 -36.16 -11.98
N TYR A 404 -12.15 -35.78 -10.84
CA TYR A 404 -12.99 -34.60 -10.73
C TYR A 404 -12.21 -33.30 -10.99
N GLU A 405 -11.01 -33.15 -10.42
CA GLU A 405 -10.14 -32.00 -10.68
C GLU A 405 -9.78 -31.90 -12.18
N GLU A 406 -9.36 -33.01 -12.80
CA GLU A 406 -9.01 -33.04 -14.23
C GLU A 406 -10.18 -32.62 -15.14
N LEU A 407 -11.39 -33.15 -14.88
CA LEU A 407 -12.59 -32.83 -15.66
C LEU A 407 -13.07 -31.39 -15.43
N MET A 408 -12.91 -30.86 -14.22
CA MET A 408 -13.24 -29.47 -13.89
C MET A 408 -12.30 -28.49 -14.57
N ASP A 409 -11.00 -28.80 -14.58
CA ASP A 409 -9.97 -28.01 -15.25
C ASP A 409 -10.14 -28.05 -16.77
N GLU A 410 -10.45 -29.21 -17.35
CA GLU A 410 -10.67 -29.34 -18.79
C GLU A 410 -11.82 -28.45 -19.28
N GLU A 411 -12.97 -28.47 -18.59
CA GLU A 411 -14.10 -27.62 -18.94
C GLU A 411 -13.81 -26.13 -18.63
N ALA A 412 -13.06 -25.82 -17.58
CA ALA A 412 -12.62 -24.45 -17.29
C ALA A 412 -11.72 -23.90 -18.41
N ARG A 413 -10.75 -24.66 -18.89
CA ARG A 413 -9.85 -24.28 -20.00
C ARG A 413 -10.60 -24.02 -21.29
N LYS A 414 -11.64 -24.79 -21.60
CA LYS A 414 -12.51 -24.56 -22.78
C LYS A 414 -13.30 -23.25 -22.68
N MET A 415 -13.80 -22.92 -21.48
CA MET A 415 -14.64 -21.73 -21.28
C MET A 415 -13.87 -20.41 -21.32
N ILE A 416 -12.59 -20.38 -20.93
CA ILE A 416 -11.77 -19.15 -20.91
C ILE A 416 -11.79 -18.43 -22.28
N PRO A 417 -11.38 -19.05 -23.40
CA PRO A 417 -11.39 -18.38 -24.70
C PRO A 417 -12.82 -18.04 -25.17
N TRP A 418 -13.81 -18.87 -24.85
CA TRP A 418 -15.22 -18.58 -25.21
C TRP A 418 -15.77 -17.37 -24.47
N ARG A 419 -15.43 -17.18 -23.20
CA ARG A 419 -15.85 -16.02 -22.40
C ARG A 419 -15.15 -14.75 -22.85
N GLU A 420 -13.85 -14.84 -23.18
CA GLU A 420 -13.12 -13.72 -23.76
C GLU A 420 -13.71 -13.28 -25.10
N GLU A 421 -14.02 -14.25 -25.98
CA GLU A 421 -14.61 -13.97 -27.29
C GLU A 421 -16.07 -13.48 -27.18
N LEU A 422 -16.85 -14.06 -26.28
CA LEU A 422 -18.21 -13.60 -25.97
C LEU A 422 -18.19 -12.17 -25.43
N SER A 423 -17.26 -11.85 -24.52
CA SER A 423 -17.09 -10.50 -23.97
C SER A 423 -16.70 -9.50 -25.05
N LYS A 424 -15.76 -9.85 -25.95
CA LYS A 424 -15.39 -9.01 -27.11
C LYS A 424 -16.59 -8.76 -28.04
N LEU A 425 -17.35 -9.82 -28.37
CA LEU A 425 -18.53 -9.71 -29.23
C LEU A 425 -19.67 -8.94 -28.55
N GLN A 426 -19.87 -9.12 -27.24
CA GLN A 426 -20.85 -8.37 -26.45
C GLN A 426 -20.45 -6.90 -26.31
N GLN A 427 -19.18 -6.58 -26.07
CA GLN A 427 -18.69 -5.19 -26.07
C GLN A 427 -18.88 -4.53 -27.44
N SER A 428 -18.71 -5.28 -28.53
CA SER A 428 -18.97 -4.79 -29.89
C SER A 428 -20.47 -4.60 -30.21
N THR A 429 -21.38 -5.31 -29.53
CA THR A 429 -22.85 -5.20 -29.71
C THR A 429 -23.53 -4.34 -28.64
N SER A 430 -22.87 -4.07 -27.51
CA SER A 430 -23.36 -3.27 -26.37
C SER A 430 -22.94 -1.81 -26.42
N GLY A 431 -22.32 -1.36 -27.52
CA GLY A 431 -22.23 0.06 -27.83
C GLY A 431 -23.64 0.68 -27.87
N PRO A 432 -23.80 1.95 -27.46
CA PRO A 432 -25.12 2.57 -27.37
C PRO A 432 -25.84 2.44 -28.72
N SER A 433 -27.06 1.88 -28.65
CA SER A 433 -28.03 1.79 -29.74
C SER A 433 -27.88 2.96 -30.71
N VAL A 434 -27.72 2.64 -32.00
CA VAL A 434 -27.69 3.55 -33.16
C VAL A 434 -28.49 4.83 -32.86
N ARG A 435 -27.80 5.89 -32.46
CA ARG A 435 -28.43 7.18 -32.11
C ARG A 435 -28.73 7.89 -33.41
N THR A 436 -30.00 8.10 -33.70
CA THR A 436 -30.37 8.98 -34.81
C THR A 436 -29.94 10.41 -34.44
N ALA A 437 -29.46 11.22 -35.37
CA ALA A 437 -29.06 12.62 -35.14
C ALA A 437 -30.14 13.46 -34.40
N LYS A 438 -31.41 13.05 -34.53
CA LYS A 438 -32.58 13.62 -33.86
C LYS A 438 -32.58 13.44 -32.34
N ASP A 439 -32.12 12.30 -31.82
CA ASP A 439 -32.08 12.00 -30.37
C ASP A 439 -30.97 12.75 -29.65
N ILE A 440 -29.88 13.04 -30.37
CA ILE A 440 -28.76 13.84 -29.86
C ILE A 440 -29.15 15.32 -29.79
N SER A 441 -29.80 15.84 -30.84
CA SER A 441 -30.33 17.22 -30.85
C SER A 441 -31.30 17.44 -29.69
N GLN A 442 -32.25 16.52 -29.47
CA GLN A 442 -33.23 16.63 -28.36
C GLN A 442 -32.57 16.62 -26.97
N LYS A 443 -31.48 15.86 -26.79
CA LYS A 443 -30.73 15.84 -25.53
C LYS A 443 -29.90 17.12 -25.30
N ILE A 444 -29.36 17.71 -26.37
CA ILE A 444 -28.66 19.01 -26.31
C ILE A 444 -29.66 20.13 -25.99
N ASP A 445 -30.82 20.15 -26.63
CA ASP A 445 -31.89 21.12 -26.37
C ASP A 445 -32.41 21.03 -24.92
N HIS A 446 -32.60 19.81 -24.42
CA HIS A 446 -32.95 19.56 -23.02
C HIS A 446 -31.85 20.01 -22.06
N LEU A 447 -30.57 19.77 -22.39
CA LEU A 447 -29.45 20.26 -21.59
C LEU A 447 -29.41 21.78 -21.53
N ARG A 448 -29.64 22.48 -22.66
CA ARG A 448 -29.67 23.95 -22.71
C ARG A 448 -30.77 24.53 -21.84
N THR A 449 -31.97 23.94 -21.89
CA THR A 449 -33.13 24.40 -21.11
C THR A 449 -32.91 24.18 -19.62
N ASN A 450 -32.24 23.09 -19.23
CA ASN A 450 -31.97 22.78 -17.83
C ASN A 450 -30.64 23.34 -17.30
N TRP A 451 -29.73 23.81 -18.15
CA TRP A 451 -28.42 24.34 -17.73
C TRP A 451 -28.50 25.38 -16.59
N PRO A 452 -29.43 26.36 -16.62
CA PRO A 452 -29.57 27.33 -15.54
C PRO A 452 -29.98 26.71 -14.20
N ASN A 453 -30.70 25.58 -14.22
CA ASN A 453 -31.23 24.90 -13.05
C ASN A 453 -30.24 23.90 -12.44
N LEU A 454 -29.18 23.53 -13.16
CA LEU A 454 -28.12 22.69 -12.63
C LEU A 454 -27.25 23.47 -11.65
N ASP A 455 -26.94 22.85 -10.52
CA ASP A 455 -25.95 23.36 -9.59
C ASP A 455 -24.52 23.27 -10.19
N ARG A 456 -23.54 23.90 -9.54
CA ARG A 456 -22.17 23.96 -10.05
C ARG A 456 -21.48 22.58 -10.10
N ALA A 457 -21.83 21.66 -9.21
CA ALA A 457 -21.27 20.30 -9.22
C ALA A 457 -21.85 19.50 -10.39
N GLN A 458 -23.17 19.58 -10.61
CA GLN A 458 -23.85 18.96 -11.73
C GLN A 458 -23.33 19.48 -13.08
N ARG A 459 -23.17 20.80 -13.23
CA ARG A 459 -22.56 21.38 -14.46
C ARG A 459 -21.14 20.87 -14.68
N LYS A 460 -20.33 20.83 -13.62
CA LYS A 460 -18.96 20.31 -13.66
C LYS A 460 -18.95 18.86 -14.14
N PHE A 461 -19.80 18.02 -13.57
CA PHE A 461 -19.95 16.63 -13.96
C PHE A 461 -20.28 16.49 -15.45
N VAL A 462 -21.29 17.21 -15.95
CA VAL A 462 -21.67 17.19 -17.37
C VAL A 462 -20.51 17.59 -18.28
N ILE A 463 -19.81 18.68 -17.96
CA ILE A 463 -18.65 19.14 -18.77
C ILE A 463 -17.56 18.07 -18.80
N GLN A 464 -17.27 17.47 -17.65
CA GLN A 464 -16.23 16.46 -17.47
C GLN A 464 -16.53 15.13 -18.16
N GLN A 465 -17.81 14.80 -18.37
CA GLN A 465 -18.27 13.63 -19.12
C GLN A 465 -18.26 13.85 -20.64
N LEU A 466 -18.32 15.10 -21.10
CA LEU A 466 -18.28 15.41 -22.52
C LEU A 466 -16.87 15.70 -23.02
N PHE A 467 -16.05 16.37 -22.20
CA PHE A 467 -14.74 16.88 -22.64
C PHE A 467 -13.63 16.62 -21.61
N ASP A 468 -12.53 16.08 -22.11
CA ASP A 468 -11.23 16.07 -21.44
C ASP A 468 -10.56 17.45 -21.47
N VAL A 469 -10.69 18.16 -22.60
CA VAL A 469 -10.07 19.46 -22.85
C VAL A 469 -11.01 20.35 -23.65
N LEU A 470 -11.16 21.62 -23.25
CA LEU A 470 -11.76 22.68 -24.04
C LEU A 470 -10.76 23.83 -24.16
N VAL A 471 -10.32 24.16 -25.36
CA VAL A 471 -9.35 25.24 -25.59
C VAL A 471 -10.11 26.52 -25.89
N ILE A 472 -9.92 27.55 -25.07
CA ILE A 472 -10.47 28.88 -25.32
C ILE A 472 -9.37 29.87 -25.72
N LYS A 473 -9.66 30.73 -26.68
CA LYS A 473 -8.77 31.83 -27.09
C LYS A 473 -9.55 33.13 -27.18
N LYS A 474 -8.88 34.23 -26.83
CA LYS A 474 -9.41 35.59 -26.99
C LYS A 474 -8.74 36.23 -28.20
N THR A 475 -9.54 36.64 -29.18
CA THR A 475 -9.08 37.36 -30.37
C THR A 475 -9.90 38.64 -30.49
N ASP A 476 -9.24 39.80 -30.57
CA ASP A 476 -9.89 41.11 -30.73
C ASP A 476 -11.02 41.40 -29.73
N GLY A 477 -10.85 40.98 -28.47
CA GLY A 477 -11.83 41.19 -27.41
C GLY A 477 -12.91 40.11 -27.30
N THR A 478 -13.04 39.24 -28.31
CA THR A 478 -14.04 38.18 -28.38
C THR A 478 -13.44 36.84 -28.00
N TRP A 479 -14.18 36.05 -27.22
CA TRP A 479 -13.76 34.71 -26.81
C TRP A 479 -14.38 33.66 -27.73
N ALA A 480 -13.63 32.61 -28.03
CA ALA A 480 -14.12 31.46 -28.76
C ALA A 480 -13.50 30.16 -28.22
N ILE A 481 -14.24 29.06 -28.32
CA ILE A 481 -13.68 27.71 -28.16
C ILE A 481 -13.01 27.36 -29.50
N THR A 482 -11.69 27.17 -29.50
CA THR A 482 -10.88 26.96 -30.70
C THR A 482 -10.40 25.52 -30.86
N GLY A 483 -10.66 24.66 -29.89
CA GLY A 483 -10.28 23.25 -29.92
C GLY A 483 -10.85 22.48 -28.75
N TYR A 484 -10.91 21.16 -28.86
CA TYR A 484 -11.42 20.29 -27.81
C TYR A 484 -10.81 18.90 -27.89
N LYS A 485 -10.92 18.16 -26.79
CA LYS A 485 -10.70 16.71 -26.72
C LYS A 485 -11.89 16.11 -25.98
N LEU A 486 -12.56 15.12 -26.58
CA LEU A 486 -13.68 14.41 -25.95
C LEU A 486 -13.17 13.51 -24.81
N ALA A 487 -14.03 13.27 -23.82
CA ALA A 487 -13.75 12.43 -22.65
C ALA A 487 -13.76 10.92 -22.97
#